data_AF-A0A7W0W538-F1
#
_entry.id   AF-A0A7W0W538-F1
#
_cell.length_a   1.000
_cell.length_b   1.000
_cell.length_c   1.000
_cell.angle_alpha   90.00
_cell.angle_beta   90.00
_cell.angle_gamma   90.00
#
_symmetry.space_group_name_H-M   'P 1'
#
loop_
_entity.id
_entity.type
_entity.pdbx_description
1 polymer ?
#
loop_
_entity_poly.entity_id
_entity_poly.type
_entity_poly.pdbx_seq_one_letter_code
_entity_poly.pdbx_strand_id
1 'polypeptide(L)'
;MGHLLMLESWVGGTGQILPAALAAQGHTYTFVTRQRAHYAVPPATHPVLAHAAHLLTIDTNDLPTLIAFLRHQHAVLQFDGVLTICDYYIDTARAVADALDLPCPFPPTVSTIRNKGLMRAALATAGLPNPAYRLVTSWDEARQAAQEIGYPLVIKPTDLASSAHVRLIRTEAELQAGYAVLDGFPRNFRDQPRDQVVLLEAYMAGPEVSVEACAFQGETTIIGITDKGVTAEPYFIEDSHMFPAALDAAERRAITDLVGQALRRRFIFVEMQPQPEQVQSIGDLDLGGVLRRLNQRIAAILDRDHQIGHSYFMGVSDLEELRYVWYNRVIPLLQEYFYNDGERLAAVLGVAFVSKQPIDRTLFERGSAVIDLDRQTWSINRFENDDAGFSHALRSLAASGSD
;
A
#
# COMPACT_ATOMS: atom_id res chain seq x y z
N MET A 1 30.11 -1.32 -5.35
CA MET A 1 30.53 -0.18 -4.52
C MET A 1 30.29 1.07 -5.33
N GLY A 2 29.68 2.11 -4.77
CA GLY A 2 29.33 3.33 -5.53
C GLY A 2 29.68 4.61 -4.76
N HIS A 3 29.95 5.68 -5.49
CA HIS A 3 30.20 7.03 -5.02
C HIS A 3 28.96 7.90 -5.22
N LEU A 4 28.23 8.19 -4.13
CA LEU A 4 26.95 8.87 -4.20
C LEU A 4 27.10 10.39 -4.07
N LEU A 5 26.21 11.15 -4.70
CA LEU A 5 26.06 12.58 -4.48
C LEU A 5 24.91 12.82 -3.50
N MET A 6 25.21 13.33 -2.30
CA MET A 6 24.22 13.61 -1.26
C MET A 6 23.97 15.13 -1.17
N LEU A 7 22.76 15.56 -1.57
CA LEU A 7 22.35 16.96 -1.51
C LEU A 7 21.61 17.26 -0.21
N GLU A 8 22.22 18.00 0.70
CA GLU A 8 21.63 18.37 2.00
C GLU A 8 21.14 17.17 2.82
N SER A 9 20.86 17.40 4.10
CA SER A 9 20.43 16.34 5.01
C SER A 9 19.63 16.89 6.19
N TRP A 10 18.89 16.02 6.86
CA TRP A 10 18.42 16.31 8.22
C TRP A 10 19.56 16.19 9.23
N VAL A 11 19.50 16.96 10.32
CA VAL A 11 20.48 16.90 11.42
C VAL A 11 20.14 15.82 12.47
N GLY A 12 18.93 15.26 12.38
CA GLY A 12 18.45 14.18 13.23
C GLY A 12 18.06 12.96 12.40
N GLY A 13 17.57 11.92 13.06
CA GLY A 13 17.01 10.73 12.42
C GLY A 13 17.97 10.10 11.41
N THR A 14 17.52 9.98 10.16
CA THR A 14 18.29 9.38 9.05
C THR A 14 19.64 10.06 8.80
N GLY A 15 19.77 11.35 9.11
CA GLY A 15 21.05 12.08 8.99
C GLY A 15 22.15 11.58 9.90
N GLN A 16 21.78 10.97 11.02
CA GLN A 16 22.71 10.40 11.99
C GLN A 16 23.12 8.97 11.61
N ILE A 17 22.22 8.20 11.00
CA ILE A 17 22.40 6.76 10.77
C ILE A 17 22.83 6.40 9.35
N LEU A 18 22.35 7.11 8.32
CA LEU A 18 22.62 6.78 6.92
C LEU A 18 24.12 6.83 6.57
N PRO A 19 24.90 7.84 7.02
CA PRO A 19 26.32 7.93 6.65
C PRO A 19 27.14 6.70 7.08
N ALA A 20 26.91 6.22 8.30
CA ALA A 20 27.57 5.02 8.81
C ALA A 20 27.09 3.75 8.07
N ALA A 21 25.80 3.67 7.74
CA ALA A 21 25.26 2.54 6.97
C ALA A 21 25.84 2.47 5.55
N LEU A 22 26.00 3.61 4.87
CA LEU A 22 26.67 3.69 3.57
C LEU A 22 28.11 3.19 3.65
N ALA A 23 28.87 3.68 4.63
CA ALA A 23 30.25 3.29 4.83
C ALA A 23 30.39 1.78 5.15
N ALA A 24 29.49 1.23 5.96
CA ALA A 24 29.48 -0.20 6.30
C ALA A 24 29.22 -1.11 5.08
N GLN A 25 28.49 -0.61 4.08
CA GLN A 25 28.26 -1.29 2.80
C GLN A 25 29.34 -0.96 1.74
N GLY A 26 30.39 -0.23 2.13
CA GLY A 26 31.50 0.18 1.28
C GLY A 26 31.21 1.39 0.38
N HIS A 27 30.01 1.96 0.43
CA HIS A 27 29.70 3.15 -0.37
C HIS A 27 30.43 4.38 0.18
N THR A 28 30.78 5.29 -0.74
CA THR A 28 31.29 6.62 -0.39
C THR A 28 30.32 7.67 -0.88
N TYR A 29 30.42 8.90 -0.39
CA TYR A 29 29.61 9.99 -0.92
C TYR A 29 30.31 11.34 -0.87
N THR A 30 29.95 12.20 -1.82
CA THR A 30 30.22 13.64 -1.80
C THR A 30 29.02 14.36 -1.23
N PHE A 31 29.23 15.13 -0.16
CA PHE A 31 28.16 15.91 0.47
C PHE A 31 28.16 17.35 -0.05
N VAL A 32 26.99 17.83 -0.43
CA VAL A 32 26.78 19.19 -0.94
C VAL A 32 25.84 19.94 -0.01
N THR A 33 26.26 21.10 0.46
CA THR A 33 25.40 21.96 1.29
C THR A 33 25.68 23.44 1.10
N ARG A 34 24.63 24.27 1.18
CA ARG A 34 24.76 25.74 1.20
C ARG A 34 25.33 26.30 2.49
N GLN A 35 25.14 25.60 3.60
CA GLN A 35 25.46 26.11 4.93
C GLN A 35 26.12 25.02 5.78
N ARG A 36 27.46 24.87 5.67
CA ARG A 36 28.22 23.89 6.48
C ARG A 36 27.98 24.04 7.98
N ALA A 37 27.86 25.29 8.45
CA ALA A 37 27.62 25.60 9.86
C ALA A 37 26.33 24.96 10.40
N HIS A 38 25.32 24.72 9.54
CA HIS A 38 24.08 24.02 9.91
C HIS A 38 24.34 22.60 10.46
N TYR A 39 25.42 21.95 10.02
CA TYR A 39 25.79 20.58 10.39
C TYR A 39 27.00 20.55 11.34
N ALA A 40 27.55 21.71 11.71
CA ALA A 40 28.73 21.83 12.58
C ALA A 40 28.33 22.19 14.02
N VAL A 41 27.30 21.54 14.55
CA VAL A 41 26.78 21.81 15.90
C VAL A 41 27.56 20.98 16.94
N PRO A 42 28.17 21.60 17.97
CA PRO A 42 28.88 20.89 19.04
C PRO A 42 28.00 19.84 19.77
N PRO A 43 28.58 18.78 20.39
CA PRO A 43 30.00 18.59 20.72
C PRO A 43 30.83 17.81 19.70
N ALA A 44 30.22 17.23 18.67
CA ALA A 44 30.91 16.40 17.67
C ALA A 44 30.50 16.79 16.25
N THR A 45 31.41 16.59 15.30
CA THR A 45 31.12 16.76 13.87
C THR A 45 29.96 15.84 13.47
N HIS A 46 28.92 16.39 12.86
CA HIS A 46 27.75 15.61 12.45
C HIS A 46 28.15 14.49 11.47
N PRO A 47 27.56 13.27 11.55
CA PRO A 47 27.94 12.13 10.72
C PRO A 47 27.96 12.40 9.21
N VAL A 48 27.00 13.17 8.68
CA VAL A 48 27.02 13.53 7.23
C VAL A 48 28.29 14.29 6.81
N LEU A 49 28.90 15.08 7.70
CA LEU A 49 30.17 15.72 7.42
C LEU A 49 31.35 14.77 7.67
N ALA A 50 31.30 14.02 8.77
CA ALA A 50 32.41 13.17 9.21
C ALA A 50 32.70 12.00 8.26
N HIS A 51 31.67 11.44 7.61
CA HIS A 51 31.81 10.30 6.69
C HIS A 51 31.91 10.70 5.21
N ALA A 52 31.80 11.98 4.88
CA ALA A 52 31.85 12.43 3.49
C ALA A 52 33.27 12.31 2.94
N ALA A 53 33.42 11.71 1.76
CA ALA A 53 34.70 11.68 1.06
C ALA A 53 35.11 13.07 0.56
N HIS A 54 34.12 13.87 0.15
CA HIS A 54 34.29 15.25 -0.28
C HIS A 54 33.17 16.14 0.25
N LEU A 55 33.51 17.39 0.57
CA LEU A 55 32.57 18.42 1.03
C LEU A 55 32.55 19.58 0.04
N LEU A 56 31.40 19.80 -0.59
CA LEU A 56 31.17 20.88 -1.53
C LEU A 56 30.21 21.90 -0.92
N THR A 57 30.50 23.19 -1.12
CA THR A 57 29.62 24.26 -0.65
C THR A 57 29.28 25.23 -1.75
N ILE A 58 27.98 25.34 -1.99
CA ILE A 58 27.35 26.12 -3.04
C ILE A 58 25.90 26.32 -2.62
N ASP A 59 25.26 27.40 -3.10
CA ASP A 59 23.85 27.62 -2.85
C ASP A 59 23.00 26.50 -3.48
N THR A 60 22.43 25.66 -2.62
CA THR A 60 21.58 24.53 -3.00
C THR A 60 20.15 24.95 -3.33
N ASN A 61 19.80 26.22 -3.12
CA ASN A 61 18.49 26.79 -3.49
C ASN A 61 18.51 27.42 -4.90
N ASP A 62 19.69 27.66 -5.49
CA ASP A 62 19.85 28.10 -6.88
C ASP A 62 20.11 26.88 -7.78
N LEU A 63 19.01 26.25 -8.24
CA LEU A 63 19.06 25.00 -9.00
C LEU A 63 19.90 25.10 -10.30
N PRO A 64 19.75 26.13 -11.16
CA PRO A 64 20.59 26.28 -12.35
C PRO A 64 22.09 26.35 -12.04
N THR A 65 22.48 27.16 -11.06
CA THR A 65 23.88 27.31 -10.66
C THR A 65 24.42 26.02 -10.02
N LEU A 66 23.60 25.37 -9.19
CA LEU A 66 23.92 24.06 -8.60
C LEU A 66 24.19 23.00 -9.66
N ILE A 67 23.31 22.85 -10.66
CA ILE A 67 23.47 21.87 -11.75
C ILE A 67 24.74 22.14 -12.54
N ALA A 68 24.99 23.40 -12.92
CA ALA A 68 26.18 23.76 -13.69
C ALA A 68 27.47 23.40 -12.92
N PHE A 69 27.52 23.73 -11.64
CA PHE A 69 28.63 23.36 -10.77
C PHE A 69 28.81 21.85 -10.66
N LEU A 70 27.73 21.10 -10.37
CA LEU A 70 27.80 19.67 -10.17
C LEU A 70 28.15 18.89 -11.43
N ARG A 71 27.84 19.40 -12.64
CA ARG A 71 28.34 18.83 -13.89
C ARG A 71 29.87 18.83 -13.96
N HIS A 72 30.50 19.94 -13.58
CA HIS A 72 31.95 20.03 -13.52
C HIS A 72 32.54 19.11 -12.44
N GLN A 73 31.89 19.01 -11.28
CA GLN A 73 32.35 18.11 -10.22
C GLN A 73 32.18 16.64 -10.60
N HIS A 74 31.08 16.29 -11.27
CA HIS A 74 30.81 14.93 -11.73
C HIS A 74 31.87 14.45 -12.74
N ALA A 75 32.35 15.34 -13.63
CA ALA A 75 33.43 15.01 -14.57
C ALA A 75 34.74 14.56 -13.88
N VAL A 76 34.96 14.97 -12.63
CA VAL A 76 36.17 14.62 -11.85
C VAL A 76 35.87 13.51 -10.83
N LEU A 77 34.79 13.64 -10.06
CA LEU A 77 34.47 12.78 -8.93
C LEU A 77 33.66 11.54 -9.33
N GLN A 78 33.06 11.52 -10.53
CA GLN A 78 32.36 10.36 -11.11
C GLN A 78 31.30 9.77 -10.15
N PHE A 79 30.24 10.53 -9.90
CA PHE A 79 29.11 10.09 -9.07
C PHE A 79 28.31 8.96 -9.73
N ASP A 80 27.91 7.94 -8.96
CA ASP A 80 27.10 6.81 -9.44
C ASP A 80 25.59 6.98 -9.21
N GLY A 81 25.18 8.00 -8.46
CA GLY A 81 23.78 8.26 -8.14
C GLY A 81 23.59 9.49 -7.26
N VAL A 82 22.38 10.04 -7.25
CA VAL A 82 22.02 11.22 -6.46
C VAL A 82 20.99 10.84 -5.40
N LEU A 83 21.19 11.34 -4.19
CA LEU A 83 20.23 11.19 -3.10
C LEU A 83 20.13 12.45 -2.25
N THR A 84 19.04 12.53 -1.51
CA THR A 84 18.91 13.43 -0.36
C THR A 84 18.15 12.68 0.72
N ILE A 85 18.38 13.06 1.97
CA ILE A 85 17.51 12.70 3.08
C ILE A 85 16.86 13.93 3.70
N CYS A 86 16.90 15.07 3.00
CA CYS A 86 16.15 16.25 3.32
C CYS A 86 14.99 16.37 2.34
N ASP A 87 13.80 16.07 2.83
CA ASP A 87 12.50 16.42 2.28
C ASP A 87 12.50 17.63 1.32
N TYR A 88 12.99 18.79 1.75
CA TYR A 88 12.98 20.04 0.98
C TYR A 88 13.84 20.03 -0.29
N TYR A 89 14.70 19.03 -0.46
CA TYR A 89 15.61 18.91 -1.59
C TYR A 89 15.31 17.69 -2.46
N ILE A 90 14.18 17.01 -2.25
CA ILE A 90 13.82 15.82 -3.05
C ILE A 90 13.65 16.19 -4.53
N ASP A 91 12.90 17.26 -4.83
CA ASP A 91 12.74 17.75 -6.21
C ASP A 91 14.08 18.25 -6.78
N THR A 92 14.89 18.94 -5.97
CA THR A 92 16.25 19.35 -6.34
C THR A 92 17.13 18.15 -6.71
N ALA A 93 17.15 17.11 -5.87
CA ALA A 93 17.92 15.89 -6.10
C ALA A 93 17.47 15.17 -7.36
N ARG A 94 16.15 15.11 -7.62
CA ARG A 94 15.60 14.54 -8.85
C ARG A 94 16.07 15.32 -10.08
N ALA A 95 15.99 16.65 -10.04
CA ALA A 95 16.40 17.52 -11.15
C ALA A 95 17.92 17.47 -11.41
N VAL A 96 18.74 17.40 -10.35
CA VAL A 96 20.19 17.19 -10.49
C VAL A 96 20.47 15.81 -11.10
N ALA A 97 19.78 14.75 -10.65
CA ALA A 97 19.93 13.42 -11.21
C ALA A 97 19.63 13.39 -12.72
N ASP A 98 18.53 14.03 -13.15
CA ASP A 98 18.22 14.19 -14.59
C ASP A 98 19.30 14.94 -15.35
N ALA A 99 19.79 16.05 -14.79
CA ALA A 99 20.75 16.91 -15.46
C ALA A 99 22.15 16.28 -15.60
N LEU A 100 22.45 15.29 -14.76
CA LEU A 100 23.69 14.52 -14.74
C LEU A 100 23.55 13.12 -15.37
N ASP A 101 22.35 12.73 -15.80
CA ASP A 101 22.04 11.38 -16.29
C ASP A 101 22.39 10.27 -15.27
N LEU A 102 22.00 10.49 -14.01
CA LEU A 102 22.28 9.58 -12.89
C LEU A 102 21.00 9.00 -12.28
N PRO A 103 21.06 7.78 -11.71
CA PRO A 103 19.94 7.22 -10.98
C PRO A 103 19.69 7.99 -9.68
N CYS A 104 18.43 8.06 -9.26
CA CYS A 104 18.02 8.53 -7.94
C CYS A 104 16.77 7.75 -7.45
N PRO A 105 16.48 7.71 -6.14
CA PRO A 105 15.37 6.93 -5.60
C PRO A 105 13.99 7.57 -5.81
N PHE A 106 13.93 8.77 -6.38
CA PHE A 106 12.71 9.55 -6.49
C PHE A 106 12.07 9.41 -7.88
N PRO A 107 10.75 9.13 -7.98
CA PRO A 107 10.09 9.05 -9.28
C PRO A 107 9.94 10.44 -9.92
N PRO A 108 9.71 10.55 -11.24
CA PRO A 108 9.41 11.82 -11.90
C PRO A 108 8.19 12.57 -11.33
N THR A 109 7.29 11.85 -10.66
CA THR A 109 6.06 12.40 -10.05
C THR A 109 6.23 12.77 -8.57
N VAL A 110 7.47 12.83 -8.06
CA VAL A 110 7.73 12.99 -6.62
C VAL A 110 7.13 14.27 -6.02
N SER A 111 7.00 15.34 -6.80
CA SER A 111 6.35 16.59 -6.36
C SER A 111 4.88 16.38 -5.97
N THR A 112 4.18 15.43 -6.61
CA THR A 112 2.80 15.05 -6.25
C THR A 112 2.73 14.44 -4.85
N ILE A 113 3.79 13.73 -4.45
CA ILE A 113 3.88 13.04 -3.15
C ILE A 113 4.30 14.04 -2.05
N ARG A 114 5.20 14.97 -2.36
CA ARG A 114 5.64 16.02 -1.43
C ARG A 114 4.55 17.04 -1.11
N ASN A 115 3.78 17.45 -2.12
CA ASN A 115 2.73 18.45 -1.93
C ASN A 115 1.44 17.78 -1.47
N LYS A 116 1.01 18.07 -0.24
CA LYS A 116 -0.19 17.47 0.37
C LYS A 116 -1.45 17.75 -0.44
N GLY A 117 -1.56 18.92 -1.08
CA GLY A 117 -2.70 19.27 -1.92
C GLY A 117 -2.75 18.42 -3.20
N LEU A 118 -1.61 18.26 -3.88
CA LEU A 118 -1.50 17.39 -5.05
C LEU A 118 -1.76 15.92 -4.68
N MET A 119 -1.26 15.47 -3.53
CA MET A 119 -1.53 14.13 -3.02
C MET A 119 -3.03 13.91 -2.79
N ARG A 120 -3.74 14.86 -2.17
CA ARG A 120 -5.20 14.78 -1.97
C ARG A 120 -5.94 14.69 -3.30
N ALA A 121 -5.56 15.52 -4.28
CA ALA A 121 -6.14 15.47 -5.63
C ALA A 121 -5.87 14.13 -6.34
N ALA A 122 -4.66 13.57 -6.19
CA ALA A 122 -4.31 12.28 -6.77
C ALA A 122 -5.12 11.12 -6.17
N LEU A 123 -5.28 11.09 -4.85
CA LEU A 123 -6.11 10.09 -4.15
C LEU A 123 -7.58 10.20 -4.55
N ALA A 124 -8.13 11.43 -4.62
CA ALA A 124 -9.51 11.65 -5.06
C ALA A 124 -9.74 11.20 -6.50
N THR A 125 -8.80 11.51 -7.40
CA THR A 125 -8.85 11.05 -8.82
C THR A 125 -8.77 9.53 -8.93
N ALA A 126 -8.09 8.87 -7.99
CA ALA A 126 -8.01 7.41 -7.92
C ALA A 126 -9.22 6.75 -7.24
N GLY A 127 -10.19 7.53 -6.73
CA GLY A 127 -11.33 7.00 -5.98
C GLY A 127 -10.96 6.44 -4.60
N LEU A 128 -9.79 6.80 -4.08
CA LEU A 128 -9.33 6.32 -2.77
C LEU A 128 -9.93 7.17 -1.64
N PRO A 129 -10.16 6.56 -0.45
CA PRO A 129 -10.63 7.27 0.72
C PRO A 129 -9.78 8.51 1.04
N ASN A 130 -10.46 9.61 1.32
CA ASN A 130 -9.83 10.90 1.55
C ASN A 130 -10.70 11.71 2.52
N PRO A 131 -10.14 12.38 3.56
CA PRO A 131 -10.92 13.36 4.33
C PRO A 131 -11.51 14.42 3.40
N ALA A 132 -12.69 14.96 3.76
CA ALA A 132 -13.20 16.15 3.10
C ALA A 132 -12.16 17.27 3.21
N TYR A 133 -11.77 17.87 2.08
CA TYR A 133 -10.68 18.84 2.05
C TYR A 133 -10.93 20.01 1.09
N ARG A 134 -10.22 21.10 1.31
CA ARG A 134 -10.16 22.29 0.46
C ARG A 134 -8.74 22.86 0.42
N LEU A 135 -8.37 23.38 -0.75
CA LEU A 135 -7.16 24.18 -0.93
C LEU A 135 -7.59 25.64 -1.02
N VAL A 136 -6.91 26.50 -0.26
CA VAL A 136 -7.26 27.91 -0.13
C VAL A 136 -6.01 28.77 -0.22
N THR A 137 -6.18 29.95 -0.81
CA THR A 137 -5.11 30.93 -1.05
C THR A 137 -5.41 32.28 -0.41
N SER A 138 -6.61 32.47 0.15
CA SER A 138 -7.02 33.67 0.87
C SER A 138 -7.76 33.34 2.18
N TRP A 139 -7.83 34.32 3.08
CA TRP A 139 -8.61 34.20 4.31
C TRP A 139 -10.10 33.96 4.04
N ASP A 140 -10.68 34.65 3.05
CA ASP A 140 -12.10 34.50 2.72
C ASP A 140 -12.41 33.09 2.20
N GLU A 141 -11.54 32.53 1.36
CA GLU A 141 -11.61 31.14 0.92
C GLU A 141 -11.48 30.18 2.11
N ALA A 142 -10.54 30.42 3.02
CA ALA A 142 -10.35 29.60 4.21
C ALA A 142 -11.61 29.57 5.10
N ARG A 143 -12.20 30.75 5.33
CA ARG A 143 -13.43 30.89 6.13
C ARG A 143 -14.61 30.16 5.49
N GLN A 144 -14.80 30.29 4.17
CA GLN A 144 -15.86 29.58 3.46
C GLN A 144 -15.63 28.06 3.48
N ALA A 145 -14.41 27.62 3.17
CA ALA A 145 -14.05 26.21 3.18
C ALA A 145 -14.28 25.54 4.55
N ALA A 146 -14.01 26.26 5.64
CA ALA A 146 -14.28 25.76 6.99
C ALA A 146 -15.78 25.57 7.28
N GLN A 147 -16.65 26.43 6.71
CA GLN A 147 -18.10 26.27 6.81
C GLN A 147 -18.60 25.05 6.02
N GLU A 148 -17.97 24.75 4.88
CA GLU A 148 -18.29 23.58 4.05
C GLU A 148 -17.82 22.26 4.67
N ILE A 149 -16.63 22.24 5.26
CA ILE A 149 -16.04 21.04 5.90
C ILE A 149 -16.66 20.78 7.27
N GLY A 150 -16.91 21.85 8.05
CA GLY A 150 -17.29 21.77 9.46
C GLY A 150 -16.10 21.64 10.41
N TYR A 151 -16.36 21.87 11.69
CA TYR A 151 -15.38 21.71 12.77
C TYR A 151 -15.62 20.41 13.56
N PRO A 152 -14.58 19.77 14.12
CA PRO A 152 -13.18 20.18 14.02
C PRO A 152 -12.53 19.86 12.66
N LEU A 153 -11.55 20.68 12.29
CA LEU A 153 -10.77 20.52 11.06
C LEU A 153 -9.29 20.72 11.34
N VAL A 154 -8.43 20.31 10.40
CA VAL A 154 -6.98 20.52 10.45
C VAL A 154 -6.59 21.56 9.41
N ILE A 155 -5.80 22.54 9.83
CA ILE A 155 -5.11 23.48 8.94
C ILE A 155 -3.65 23.07 8.79
N LYS A 156 -3.12 23.08 7.56
CA LYS A 156 -1.71 22.79 7.30
C LYS A 156 -1.21 23.40 5.98
N PRO A 157 0.09 23.71 5.88
CA PRO A 157 0.71 24.07 4.61
C PRO A 157 0.90 22.85 3.70
N THR A 158 0.82 23.06 2.39
CA THR A 158 0.91 21.98 1.40
C THR A 158 2.30 21.37 1.30
N ASP A 159 3.36 22.12 1.57
CA ASP A 159 4.75 21.81 1.16
C ASP A 159 5.78 21.73 2.33
N LEU A 160 5.36 21.92 3.59
CA LEU A 160 6.26 21.74 4.75
C LEU A 160 6.34 20.28 5.23
N ALA A 161 7.32 20.00 6.08
CA ALA A 161 7.59 18.68 6.67
C ALA A 161 7.52 18.72 8.22
N SER A 162 7.70 17.56 8.86
CA SER A 162 7.86 17.43 10.34
C SER A 162 6.70 18.01 11.16
N SER A 163 5.46 17.85 10.70
CA SER A 163 4.26 18.44 11.32
C SER A 163 4.30 19.97 11.51
N ALA A 164 5.20 20.67 10.81
CA ALA A 164 5.34 22.10 10.95
C ALA A 164 4.08 22.85 10.51
N HIS A 165 3.56 23.67 11.41
CA HIS A 165 2.34 24.45 11.24
C HIS A 165 1.09 23.60 10.90
N VAL A 166 1.05 22.34 11.34
CA VAL A 166 -0.16 21.52 11.33
C VAL A 166 -0.90 21.74 12.65
N ARG A 167 -2.18 22.10 12.59
CA ARG A 167 -2.96 22.42 13.79
C ARG A 167 -4.41 21.95 13.69
N LEU A 168 -4.92 21.42 14.80
CA LEU A 168 -6.34 21.17 15.00
C LEU A 168 -7.08 22.48 15.30
N ILE A 169 -8.19 22.70 14.61
CA ILE A 169 -9.02 23.89 14.67
C ILE A 169 -10.43 23.50 15.06
N ARG A 170 -10.93 24.12 16.14
CA ARG A 170 -12.28 23.90 16.68
C ARG A 170 -13.19 25.10 16.48
N THR A 171 -12.64 26.27 16.20
CA THR A 171 -13.38 27.53 16.04
C THR A 171 -12.83 28.39 14.90
N GLU A 172 -13.65 29.30 14.38
CA GLU A 172 -13.22 30.27 13.36
C GLU A 172 -12.11 31.21 13.86
N ALA A 173 -12.12 31.57 15.14
CA ALA A 173 -11.06 32.37 15.75
C ALA A 173 -9.71 31.63 15.74
N GLU A 174 -9.71 30.33 16.03
CA GLU A 174 -8.52 29.49 15.92
C GLU A 174 -8.07 29.36 14.45
N LEU A 175 -9.01 29.24 13.51
CA LEU A 175 -8.72 29.20 12.08
C LEU A 175 -8.02 30.49 11.62
N GLN A 176 -8.55 31.64 12.01
CA GLN A 176 -8.00 32.95 11.66
C GLN A 176 -6.56 33.08 12.18
N ALA A 177 -6.32 32.70 13.43
CA ALA A 177 -4.99 32.71 14.01
C ALA A 177 -4.03 31.74 13.28
N GLY A 178 -4.50 30.53 12.97
CA GLY A 178 -3.70 29.54 12.23
C GLY A 178 -3.35 30.00 10.81
N TYR A 179 -4.30 30.62 10.11
CA TYR A 179 -4.11 31.15 8.77
C TYR A 179 -3.11 32.31 8.76
N ALA A 180 -3.25 33.27 9.69
CA ALA A 180 -2.34 34.40 9.80
C ALA A 180 -0.88 33.97 10.07
N VAL A 181 -0.67 32.89 10.85
CA VAL A 181 0.67 32.31 11.06
C VAL A 181 1.26 31.78 9.75
N LEU A 182 0.47 31.09 8.93
CA LEU A 182 0.93 30.55 7.65
C LEU A 182 1.19 31.65 6.61
N ASP A 183 0.32 32.66 6.57
CA ASP A 183 0.47 33.83 5.70
C ASP A 183 1.76 34.61 6.03
N GLY A 184 2.04 34.78 7.33
CA GLY A 184 3.29 35.38 7.83
C GLY A 184 4.54 34.49 7.70
N PHE A 185 4.43 33.28 7.13
CA PHE A 185 5.54 32.33 6.99
C PHE A 185 5.80 31.99 5.49
N PRO A 186 6.41 32.91 4.73
CA PRO A 186 6.55 32.78 3.27
C PRO A 186 7.72 31.87 2.83
N ARG A 187 8.61 31.47 3.74
CA ARG A 187 9.77 30.63 3.43
C ARG A 187 9.87 29.47 4.41
N ASN A 188 10.32 28.31 3.93
CA ASN A 188 10.51 27.14 4.78
C ASN A 188 11.79 27.21 5.63
N PHE A 189 12.04 26.20 6.46
CA PHE A 189 13.22 26.13 7.34
C PHE A 189 14.57 26.00 6.62
N ARG A 190 14.56 25.91 5.28
CA ARG A 190 15.75 25.90 4.41
C ARG A 190 15.86 27.16 3.56
N ASP A 191 15.11 28.19 3.91
CA ASP A 191 15.05 29.48 3.20
C ASP A 191 14.61 29.35 1.74
N GLN A 192 13.81 28.33 1.42
CA GLN A 192 13.18 28.22 0.11
C GLN A 192 11.80 28.89 0.16
N PRO A 193 11.35 29.55 -0.92
CA PRO A 193 9.99 30.05 -1.03
C PRO A 193 8.97 28.93 -0.77
N ARG A 194 7.94 29.22 0.02
CA ARG A 194 6.82 28.32 0.29
C ARG A 194 5.74 28.48 -0.77
N ASP A 195 5.10 27.39 -1.16
CA ASP A 195 3.78 27.43 -1.80
C ASP A 195 2.77 27.99 -0.78
N GLN A 196 2.24 29.18 -1.03
CA GLN A 196 1.34 29.85 -0.08
C GLN A 196 -0.04 29.21 0.03
N VAL A 197 -0.34 28.17 -0.76
CA VAL A 197 -1.57 27.39 -0.62
C VAL A 197 -1.65 26.73 0.77
N VAL A 198 -2.83 26.83 1.37
CA VAL A 198 -3.18 26.21 2.65
C VAL A 198 -4.17 25.09 2.39
N LEU A 199 -3.98 23.96 3.07
CA LEU A 199 -4.89 22.82 3.06
C LEU A 199 -5.71 22.81 4.34
N LEU A 200 -7.04 22.85 4.18
CA LEU A 200 -8.01 22.57 5.22
C LEU A 200 -8.59 21.18 4.99
N GLU A 201 -8.66 20.34 6.02
CA GLU A 201 -9.27 19.01 5.91
C GLU A 201 -10.03 18.62 7.18
N ALA A 202 -11.07 17.79 7.03
CA ALA A 202 -11.81 17.24 8.14
C ALA A 202 -10.88 16.49 9.09
N TYR A 203 -11.05 16.69 10.40
CA TYR A 203 -10.29 15.96 11.40
C TYR A 203 -10.77 14.49 11.44
N MET A 204 -9.82 13.57 11.26
CA MET A 204 -10.08 12.14 11.36
C MET A 204 -9.70 11.65 12.76
N ALA A 205 -10.70 11.27 13.56
CA ALA A 205 -10.47 10.70 14.88
C ALA A 205 -10.24 9.18 14.77
N GLY A 206 -9.22 8.68 15.45
CA GLY A 206 -8.88 7.26 15.46
C GLY A 206 -7.39 7.02 15.70
N PRO A 207 -6.97 5.75 15.76
CA PRO A 207 -5.56 5.39 15.79
C PRO A 207 -4.84 5.85 14.52
N GLU A 208 -3.58 6.24 14.65
CA GLU A 208 -2.70 6.59 13.54
C GLU A 208 -1.58 5.56 13.42
N VAL A 209 -1.32 5.12 12.18
CA VAL A 209 -0.24 4.18 11.87
C VAL A 209 0.62 4.73 10.73
N SER A 210 1.91 4.37 10.74
CA SER A 210 2.82 4.52 9.61
C SER A 210 2.99 3.17 8.91
N VAL A 211 3.10 3.19 7.58
CA VAL A 211 3.34 1.98 6.79
C VAL A 211 4.63 2.15 6.02
N GLU A 212 5.62 1.35 6.38
CA GLU A 212 6.94 1.37 5.75
C GLU A 212 6.93 0.42 4.56
N ALA A 213 7.16 0.97 3.36
CA ALA A 213 7.20 0.20 2.12
C ALA A 213 8.48 0.46 1.34
N CYS A 214 8.96 -0.56 0.65
CA CYS A 214 10.09 -0.47 -0.28
C CYS A 214 9.63 -0.87 -1.67
N ALA A 215 9.90 -0.02 -2.66
CA ALA A 215 9.65 -0.31 -4.06
C ALA A 215 10.97 -0.56 -4.79
N PHE A 216 11.13 -1.74 -5.39
CA PHE A 216 12.32 -2.11 -6.17
C PHE A 216 11.90 -2.88 -7.42
N GLN A 217 12.44 -2.49 -8.59
CA GLN A 217 12.14 -3.12 -9.88
C GLN A 217 10.64 -3.26 -10.19
N GLY A 218 9.83 -2.29 -9.77
CA GLY A 218 8.37 -2.27 -9.99
C GLY A 218 7.57 -3.01 -8.93
N GLU A 219 8.23 -3.78 -8.06
CA GLU A 219 7.59 -4.50 -6.95
C GLU A 219 7.59 -3.64 -5.69
N THR A 220 6.42 -3.49 -5.07
CA THR A 220 6.28 -2.77 -3.79
C THR A 220 6.03 -3.77 -2.67
N THR A 221 6.95 -3.84 -1.72
CA THR A 221 6.85 -4.68 -0.53
C THR A 221 6.57 -3.80 0.68
N ILE A 222 5.49 -4.10 1.40
CA ILE A 222 5.25 -3.51 2.74
C ILE A 222 6.17 -4.23 3.72
N ILE A 223 7.09 -3.48 4.32
CA ILE A 223 8.08 -3.96 5.30
C ILE A 223 7.42 -4.13 6.66
N GLY A 224 6.54 -3.20 7.02
CA GLY A 224 5.79 -3.29 8.25
C GLY A 224 4.83 -2.13 8.46
N ILE A 225 4.18 -2.15 9.62
CA ILE A 225 3.24 -1.13 10.06
C ILE A 225 3.66 -0.75 11.48
N THR A 226 3.79 0.54 11.74
CA THR A 226 4.22 1.12 13.02
C THR A 226 3.06 1.88 13.65
N ASP A 227 2.75 1.59 14.92
CA ASP A 227 1.82 2.42 15.69
C ASP A 227 2.49 3.75 16.03
N LYS A 228 1.75 4.83 15.83
CA LYS A 228 2.25 6.19 16.01
C LYS A 228 1.51 6.88 17.15
N GLY A 229 2.29 7.39 18.10
CA GLY A 229 1.81 8.36 19.08
C GLY A 229 2.12 9.79 18.65
N VAL A 230 1.18 10.67 18.94
CA VAL A 230 1.32 12.11 18.71
C VAL A 230 1.07 12.87 20.00
N THR A 231 1.71 14.02 20.13
CA THR A 231 1.48 14.97 21.21
C THR A 231 0.01 15.34 21.34
N ALA A 232 -0.36 15.84 22.52
CA ALA A 232 -1.68 16.38 22.76
C ALA A 232 -2.03 17.51 21.76
N GLU A 233 -3.33 17.61 21.48
CA GLU A 233 -3.93 18.69 20.72
C GLU A 233 -3.52 20.08 21.27
N PRO A 234 -3.39 21.11 20.42
CA PRO A 234 -3.83 21.16 19.02
C PRO A 234 -2.75 20.75 18.00
N TYR A 235 -1.61 20.22 18.44
CA TYR A 235 -0.51 19.84 17.56
C TYR A 235 -0.43 18.32 17.38
N PHE A 236 0.26 17.89 16.33
CA PHE A 236 0.42 16.47 15.97
C PHE A 236 1.90 16.12 15.80
N ILE A 237 2.72 16.52 16.78
CA ILE A 237 4.14 16.20 16.78
C ILE A 237 4.26 14.74 17.18
N GLU A 238 4.99 13.97 16.40
CA GLU A 238 5.24 12.57 16.70
C GLU A 238 6.17 12.42 17.89
N ASP A 239 5.75 11.65 18.90
CA ASP A 239 6.49 11.49 20.16
C ASP A 239 6.80 10.04 20.54
N SER A 240 6.17 9.07 19.87
CA SER A 240 6.35 7.65 20.16
C SER A 240 6.00 6.76 18.98
N HIS A 241 6.66 5.60 18.93
CA HIS A 241 6.51 4.57 17.91
C HIS A 241 6.55 3.18 18.51
N MET A 242 5.64 2.29 18.11
CA MET A 242 5.71 0.87 18.45
C MET A 242 5.69 0.02 17.18
N PHE A 243 6.68 -0.86 17.05
CA PHE A 243 6.82 -1.76 15.89
C PHE A 243 6.93 -3.22 16.35
N PRO A 244 6.13 -4.16 15.78
CA PRO A 244 5.03 -3.90 14.85
C PRO A 244 3.80 -3.28 15.56
N ALA A 245 2.96 -2.60 14.79
CA ALA A 245 1.66 -2.10 15.24
C ALA A 245 0.75 -3.23 15.77
N ALA A 246 0.01 -2.92 16.84
CA ALA A 246 -0.93 -3.83 17.50
C ALA A 246 -2.28 -3.86 16.75
N LEU A 247 -2.28 -4.55 15.61
CA LEU A 247 -3.42 -4.64 14.69
C LEU A 247 -3.95 -6.06 14.56
N ASP A 248 -5.26 -6.22 14.42
CA ASP A 248 -5.84 -7.50 14.02
C ASP A 248 -5.59 -7.81 12.52
N ALA A 249 -5.96 -9.02 12.10
CA ALA A 249 -5.71 -9.48 10.73
C ALA A 249 -6.54 -8.69 9.69
N ALA A 250 -7.75 -8.25 10.03
CA ALA A 250 -8.62 -7.51 9.15
C ALA A 250 -8.13 -6.06 8.97
N GLU A 251 -7.74 -5.40 10.07
CA GLU A 251 -7.13 -4.06 10.07
C GLU A 251 -5.84 -4.05 9.26
N ARG A 252 -4.93 -5.01 9.53
CA ARG A 252 -3.68 -5.16 8.79
C ARG A 252 -3.93 -5.31 7.30
N ARG A 253 -4.90 -6.14 6.90
CA ARG A 253 -5.25 -6.33 5.50
C ARG A 253 -5.83 -5.05 4.89
N ALA A 254 -6.77 -4.40 5.55
CA ALA A 254 -7.37 -3.15 5.06
C ALA A 254 -6.32 -2.04 4.85
N ILE A 255 -5.39 -1.88 5.79
CA ILE A 255 -4.28 -0.92 5.70
C ILE A 255 -3.35 -1.28 4.54
N THR A 256 -2.97 -2.56 4.43
CA THR A 256 -2.08 -3.06 3.36
C THR A 256 -2.71 -2.88 1.98
N ASP A 257 -4.02 -3.17 1.85
CA ASP A 257 -4.77 -3.03 0.61
C ASP A 257 -4.90 -1.56 0.19
N LEU A 258 -5.18 -0.65 1.15
CA LEU A 258 -5.28 0.79 0.88
C LEU A 258 -3.94 1.36 0.45
N VAL A 259 -2.86 1.06 1.18
CA VAL A 259 -1.51 1.53 0.84
C VAL A 259 -1.04 0.92 -0.48
N GLY A 260 -1.32 -0.36 -0.71
CA GLY A 260 -1.05 -1.02 -1.98
C GLY A 260 -1.73 -0.31 -3.15
N GLN A 261 -3.01 0.06 -3.01
CA GLN A 261 -3.71 0.83 -4.04
C GLN A 261 -3.13 2.24 -4.24
N ALA A 262 -2.76 2.93 -3.15
CA ALA A 262 -2.19 4.27 -3.21
C ALA A 262 -0.79 4.31 -3.85
N LEU A 263 0.02 3.28 -3.63
CA LEU A 263 1.40 3.19 -4.15
C LEU A 263 1.50 2.56 -5.55
N ARG A 264 0.48 1.81 -6.00
CA ARG A 264 0.47 1.20 -7.33
C ARG A 264 0.32 2.28 -8.42
N ARG A 265 1.28 2.32 -9.36
CA ARG A 265 1.06 2.94 -10.69
C ARG A 265 -0.06 2.17 -11.38
N ARG A 266 -1.22 2.80 -11.57
CA ARG A 266 -2.45 2.27 -12.21
C ARG A 266 -2.19 1.06 -13.11
N PHE A 267 -2.41 -0.13 -12.57
CA PHE A 267 -2.80 -1.26 -13.41
C PHE A 267 -4.21 -0.95 -13.92
N ILE A 268 -4.42 -1.12 -15.21
CA ILE A 268 -5.78 -1.26 -15.73
C ILE A 268 -6.25 -2.62 -15.22
N PHE A 269 -7.25 -2.62 -14.34
CA PHE A 269 -7.96 -3.85 -14.01
C PHE A 269 -8.84 -4.20 -15.21
N VAL A 270 -8.32 -5.08 -16.07
CA VAL A 270 -9.14 -5.73 -17.08
C VAL A 270 -9.82 -6.89 -16.37
N GLU A 271 -11.14 -6.79 -16.21
CA GLU A 271 -11.96 -7.90 -15.73
C GLU A 271 -11.76 -9.09 -16.70
N MET A 272 -11.08 -10.13 -16.21
CA MET A 272 -10.87 -11.36 -16.97
C MET A 272 -11.96 -12.35 -16.57
N GLN A 273 -12.97 -12.46 -17.42
CA GLN A 273 -14.00 -13.49 -17.28
C GLN A 273 -13.36 -14.88 -17.39
N PRO A 274 -13.89 -15.91 -16.70
CA PRO A 274 -13.47 -17.29 -16.92
C PRO A 274 -13.60 -17.63 -18.41
N GLN A 275 -12.63 -18.35 -18.96
CA GLN A 275 -12.57 -18.75 -20.36
C GLN A 275 -12.54 -20.28 -20.44
N PRO A 276 -13.68 -20.96 -20.27
CA PRO A 276 -13.75 -22.42 -20.30
C PRO A 276 -13.18 -23.06 -21.56
N GLU A 277 -13.22 -22.34 -22.68
CA GLU A 277 -12.64 -22.74 -23.96
C GLU A 277 -11.11 -22.86 -23.95
N GLN A 278 -10.42 -22.29 -22.95
CA GLN A 278 -8.97 -22.43 -22.78
C GLN A 278 -8.57 -23.64 -21.92
N VAL A 279 -9.54 -24.30 -21.30
CA VAL A 279 -9.28 -25.49 -20.49
C VAL A 279 -9.26 -26.72 -21.39
N GLN A 280 -8.19 -27.51 -21.32
CA GLN A 280 -8.03 -28.74 -22.11
C GLN A 280 -8.83 -29.89 -21.51
N SER A 281 -9.21 -30.84 -22.36
CA SER A 281 -9.83 -32.10 -21.91
C SER A 281 -8.75 -33.11 -21.47
N ILE A 282 -9.10 -33.96 -20.51
CA ILE A 282 -8.26 -35.10 -20.10
C ILE A 282 -8.92 -36.38 -20.59
N GLY A 283 -8.38 -36.99 -21.65
CA GLY A 283 -9.04 -38.09 -22.34
C GLY A 283 -10.41 -37.67 -22.89
N ASP A 284 -11.47 -38.28 -22.38
CA ASP A 284 -12.87 -37.99 -22.71
C ASP A 284 -13.57 -37.04 -21.71
N LEU A 285 -12.83 -36.48 -20.74
CA LEU A 285 -13.36 -35.55 -19.74
C LEU A 285 -13.24 -34.09 -20.20
N ASP A 286 -14.39 -33.45 -20.48
CA ASP A 286 -14.48 -32.02 -20.84
C ASP A 286 -14.40 -31.12 -19.59
N LEU A 287 -13.17 -30.73 -19.21
CA LEU A 287 -12.92 -29.83 -18.08
C LEU A 287 -13.41 -28.40 -18.32
N GLY A 288 -13.44 -27.93 -19.58
CA GLY A 288 -14.08 -26.67 -19.93
C GLY A 288 -15.57 -26.70 -19.61
N GLY A 289 -16.24 -27.80 -19.97
CA GLY A 289 -17.62 -28.09 -19.57
C GLY A 289 -17.84 -28.06 -18.06
N VAL A 290 -16.95 -28.71 -17.30
CA VAL A 290 -16.96 -28.69 -15.83
C VAL A 290 -16.86 -27.26 -15.29
N LEU A 291 -15.84 -26.49 -15.69
CA LEU A 291 -15.63 -25.11 -15.23
C LEU A 291 -16.84 -24.23 -15.56
N ARG A 292 -17.36 -24.34 -16.78
CA ARG A 292 -18.52 -23.58 -17.24
C ARG A 292 -19.74 -23.86 -16.35
N ARG A 293 -20.05 -25.12 -16.09
CA ARG A 293 -21.20 -25.50 -15.26
C ARG A 293 -21.02 -25.06 -13.82
N LEU A 294 -19.81 -25.24 -13.28
CA LEU A 294 -19.47 -24.84 -11.93
C LEU A 294 -19.70 -23.33 -11.74
N ASN A 295 -19.18 -22.50 -12.66
CA ASN A 295 -19.35 -21.05 -12.62
C ASN A 295 -20.80 -20.59 -12.84
N GLN A 296 -21.60 -21.32 -13.63
CA GLN A 296 -23.04 -21.06 -13.74
C GLN A 296 -23.77 -21.28 -12.41
N ARG A 297 -23.42 -22.36 -11.69
CA ARG A 297 -24.02 -22.67 -10.38
C ARG A 297 -23.57 -21.69 -9.30
N ILE A 298 -22.28 -21.34 -9.26
CA ILE A 298 -21.75 -20.33 -8.34
C ILE A 298 -22.46 -19.00 -8.55
N ALA A 299 -22.53 -18.52 -9.80
CA ALA A 299 -23.15 -17.24 -10.11
C ALA A 299 -24.66 -17.19 -9.82
N ALA A 300 -25.35 -18.34 -9.89
CA ALA A 300 -26.77 -18.43 -9.54
C ALA A 300 -27.03 -18.40 -8.03
N ILE A 301 -26.10 -18.87 -7.20
CA ILE A 301 -26.26 -18.96 -5.74
C ILE A 301 -25.64 -17.75 -5.02
N LEU A 302 -24.51 -17.25 -5.52
CA LEU A 302 -23.80 -16.09 -5.01
C LEU A 302 -24.00 -14.92 -5.97
N ASP A 303 -23.02 -14.68 -6.84
CA ASP A 303 -23.05 -13.67 -7.89
C ASP A 303 -21.94 -13.95 -8.92
N ARG A 304 -21.88 -13.11 -9.95
CA ARG A 304 -20.89 -13.17 -11.02
C ARG A 304 -19.45 -13.05 -10.52
N ASP A 305 -19.20 -12.28 -9.46
CA ASP A 305 -17.84 -11.92 -9.04
C ASP A 305 -17.17 -13.07 -8.24
N HIS A 306 -17.93 -14.09 -7.85
CA HIS A 306 -17.44 -15.32 -7.20
C HIS A 306 -17.06 -16.44 -8.18
N GLN A 307 -17.14 -16.22 -9.50
CA GLN A 307 -16.74 -17.25 -10.46
C GLN A 307 -15.24 -17.55 -10.37
N ILE A 308 -14.86 -18.83 -10.53
CA ILE A 308 -13.47 -19.26 -10.51
C ILE A 308 -12.85 -19.24 -11.92
N GLY A 309 -11.57 -18.92 -12.01
CA GLY A 309 -10.85 -18.80 -13.28
C GLY A 309 -10.44 -20.15 -13.89
N HIS A 310 -10.20 -20.14 -15.21
CA HIS A 310 -9.66 -21.29 -15.95
C HIS A 310 -8.23 -21.67 -15.53
N SER A 311 -7.50 -20.75 -14.89
CA SER A 311 -6.16 -20.97 -14.35
C SER A 311 -6.06 -22.12 -13.35
N TYR A 312 -7.15 -22.47 -12.66
CA TYR A 312 -7.19 -23.65 -11.78
C TYR A 312 -6.88 -24.95 -12.54
N PHE A 313 -7.32 -25.03 -13.80
CA PHE A 313 -7.21 -26.23 -14.63
C PHE A 313 -6.09 -26.12 -15.68
N MET A 314 -5.45 -24.96 -15.82
CA MET A 314 -4.32 -24.80 -16.74
C MET A 314 -3.13 -25.63 -16.28
N GLY A 315 -2.54 -26.37 -17.22
CA GLY A 315 -1.38 -27.23 -16.95
C GLY A 315 -1.72 -28.57 -16.29
N VAL A 316 -2.99 -28.85 -16.03
CA VAL A 316 -3.43 -30.19 -15.60
C VAL A 316 -3.44 -31.11 -16.82
N SER A 317 -2.61 -32.14 -16.78
CA SER A 317 -2.37 -33.03 -17.92
C SER A 317 -2.93 -34.45 -17.73
N ASP A 318 -3.18 -34.86 -16.50
CA ASP A 318 -3.72 -36.18 -16.16
C ASP A 318 -4.70 -36.15 -14.97
N LEU A 319 -5.29 -37.31 -14.67
CA LEU A 319 -6.29 -37.45 -13.59
C LEU A 319 -5.68 -37.31 -12.19
N GLU A 320 -4.39 -37.58 -12.01
CA GLU A 320 -3.72 -37.45 -10.71
C GLU A 320 -3.56 -35.96 -10.36
N GLU A 321 -3.04 -35.17 -11.30
CA GLU A 321 -2.93 -33.72 -11.18
C GLU A 321 -4.31 -33.08 -11.02
N LEU A 322 -5.31 -33.53 -11.79
CA LEU A 322 -6.67 -33.02 -11.69
C LEU A 322 -7.26 -33.27 -10.30
N ARG A 323 -7.06 -34.48 -9.75
CA ARG A 323 -7.52 -34.84 -8.41
C ARG A 323 -6.85 -33.95 -7.36
N TYR A 324 -5.54 -33.73 -7.50
CA TYR A 324 -4.81 -32.83 -6.63
C TYR A 324 -5.40 -31.40 -6.68
N VAL A 325 -5.56 -30.82 -7.85
CA VAL A 325 -6.16 -29.48 -8.03
C VAL A 325 -7.58 -29.43 -7.46
N TRP A 326 -8.39 -30.44 -7.72
CA TRP A 326 -9.79 -30.49 -7.31
C TRP A 326 -9.94 -30.45 -5.79
N TYR A 327 -9.23 -31.33 -5.07
CA TYR A 327 -9.37 -31.45 -3.61
C TYR A 327 -8.53 -30.45 -2.81
N ASN A 328 -7.46 -29.91 -3.39
CA ASN A 328 -6.56 -29.00 -2.66
C ASN A 328 -6.69 -27.53 -3.07
N ARG A 329 -7.40 -27.23 -4.17
CA ARG A 329 -7.59 -25.85 -4.65
C ARG A 329 -9.05 -25.51 -4.90
N VAL A 330 -9.76 -26.30 -5.70
CA VAL A 330 -11.15 -25.99 -6.09
C VAL A 330 -12.12 -26.17 -4.92
N ILE A 331 -12.17 -27.35 -4.31
CA ILE A 331 -13.10 -27.62 -3.20
C ILE A 331 -12.85 -26.71 -1.99
N PRO A 332 -11.60 -26.51 -1.51
CA PRO A 332 -11.34 -25.61 -0.37
C PRO A 332 -11.82 -24.18 -0.60
N LEU A 333 -11.60 -23.63 -1.81
CA LEU A 333 -12.11 -22.31 -2.17
C LEU A 333 -13.64 -22.25 -2.10
N LEU A 334 -14.33 -23.26 -2.61
CA LEU A 334 -15.80 -23.30 -2.55
C LEU A 334 -16.30 -23.49 -1.12
N GLN A 335 -15.60 -24.26 -0.28
CA GLN A 335 -15.93 -24.35 1.14
C GLN A 335 -15.81 -23.00 1.85
N GLU A 336 -14.84 -22.15 1.46
CA GLU A 336 -14.70 -20.78 1.94
C GLU A 336 -15.86 -19.90 1.46
N TYR A 337 -16.23 -19.95 0.18
CA TYR A 337 -17.35 -19.18 -0.36
C TYR A 337 -18.69 -19.47 0.34
N PHE A 338 -18.92 -20.72 0.73
CA PHE A 338 -20.18 -21.14 1.34
C PHE A 338 -20.14 -21.20 2.87
N TYR A 339 -19.05 -20.80 3.55
CA TYR A 339 -18.95 -20.72 5.02
C TYR A 339 -19.57 -21.91 5.77
N ASN A 340 -19.28 -23.14 5.34
CA ASN A 340 -19.80 -24.37 5.93
C ASN A 340 -21.31 -24.66 5.68
N ASP A 341 -21.94 -23.98 4.72
CA ASP A 341 -23.25 -24.35 4.15
C ASP A 341 -23.08 -25.50 3.16
N GLY A 342 -23.15 -26.72 3.68
CA GLY A 342 -23.01 -27.95 2.90
C GLY A 342 -24.12 -28.17 1.87
N GLU A 343 -25.30 -27.57 2.07
CA GLU A 343 -26.41 -27.68 1.12
C GLU A 343 -26.14 -26.89 -0.16
N ARG A 344 -25.72 -25.62 0.00
CA ARG A 344 -25.31 -24.78 -1.14
C ARG A 344 -24.06 -25.33 -1.82
N LEU A 345 -23.10 -25.83 -1.04
CA LEU A 345 -21.90 -26.45 -1.59
C LEU A 345 -22.25 -27.70 -2.42
N ALA A 346 -23.18 -28.54 -1.96
CA ALA A 346 -23.67 -29.68 -2.71
C ALA A 346 -24.45 -29.27 -3.97
N ALA A 347 -25.20 -28.17 -3.93
CA ALA A 347 -25.87 -27.63 -5.11
C ALA A 347 -24.87 -27.19 -6.20
N VAL A 348 -23.69 -26.69 -5.80
CA VAL A 348 -22.60 -26.35 -6.73
C VAL A 348 -21.85 -27.58 -7.23
N LEU A 349 -21.28 -28.37 -6.33
CA LEU A 349 -20.38 -29.48 -6.65
C LEU A 349 -21.11 -30.77 -7.09
N GLY A 350 -22.39 -30.92 -6.74
CA GLY A 350 -23.16 -32.13 -6.94
C GLY A 350 -23.02 -33.16 -5.82
N VAL A 351 -24.03 -34.03 -5.70
CA VAL A 351 -24.14 -35.04 -4.62
C VAL A 351 -23.06 -36.12 -4.65
N ALA A 352 -22.37 -36.28 -5.78
CA ALA A 352 -21.23 -37.19 -5.88
C ALA A 352 -20.04 -36.71 -5.03
N PHE A 353 -19.83 -35.39 -4.92
CA PHE A 353 -18.73 -34.80 -4.17
C PHE A 353 -19.12 -34.36 -2.76
N VAL A 354 -20.40 -34.09 -2.51
CA VAL A 354 -20.88 -33.62 -1.21
C VAL A 354 -22.09 -34.43 -0.79
N SER A 355 -21.98 -35.15 0.32
CA SER A 355 -23.04 -36.01 0.86
C SER A 355 -23.52 -35.53 2.22
N LYS A 356 -24.81 -35.75 2.50
CA LYS A 356 -25.38 -35.58 3.85
C LYS A 356 -24.86 -36.70 4.73
N GLN A 357 -24.39 -36.35 5.93
CA GLN A 357 -23.97 -37.28 6.96
C GLN A 357 -25.00 -37.31 8.09
N PRO A 358 -25.51 -38.50 8.47
CA PRO A 358 -26.34 -38.64 9.66
C PRO A 358 -25.48 -38.39 10.91
N ILE A 359 -26.05 -37.72 11.90
CA ILE A 359 -25.40 -37.59 13.21
C ILE A 359 -25.43 -38.97 13.88
N ASP A 360 -24.26 -39.52 14.20
CA ASP A 360 -24.15 -40.73 14.99
C ASP A 360 -24.61 -40.46 16.43
N ARG A 361 -25.82 -40.92 16.71
CA ARG A 361 -26.49 -40.73 18.01
C ARG A 361 -25.80 -41.50 19.15
N THR A 362 -24.90 -42.43 18.84
CA THR A 362 -24.18 -43.23 19.85
C THR A 362 -22.97 -42.50 20.45
N LEU A 363 -22.51 -41.41 19.83
CA LEU A 363 -21.37 -40.61 20.31
C LEU A 363 -21.67 -39.82 21.58
N PHE A 364 -22.94 -39.77 22.02
CA PHE A 364 -23.38 -38.88 23.08
C PHE A 364 -24.26 -39.59 24.12
N GLU A 365 -24.19 -39.14 25.37
CA GLU A 365 -25.07 -39.63 26.44
C GLU A 365 -26.55 -39.32 26.13
N ARG A 366 -27.44 -40.27 26.46
CA ARG A 366 -28.88 -40.13 26.24
C ARG A 366 -29.41 -38.90 26.98
N GLY A 367 -29.94 -37.93 26.24
CA GLY A 367 -30.57 -36.72 26.79
C GLY A 367 -29.68 -35.48 26.82
N SER A 368 -28.51 -35.49 26.18
CA SER A 368 -27.67 -34.28 26.05
C SER A 368 -28.40 -33.17 25.29
N ALA A 369 -28.71 -32.07 26.00
CA ALA A 369 -29.41 -30.90 25.46
C ALA A 369 -28.54 -30.01 24.56
N VAL A 370 -27.25 -30.32 24.40
CA VAL A 370 -26.29 -29.53 23.61
C VAL A 370 -26.33 -29.92 22.13
N ILE A 371 -26.94 -31.06 21.78
CA ILE A 371 -26.96 -31.59 20.42
C ILE A 371 -28.27 -31.20 19.74
N ASP A 372 -28.14 -30.41 18.69
CA ASP A 372 -29.22 -30.23 17.73
C ASP A 372 -29.31 -31.47 16.83
N LEU A 373 -30.27 -32.35 17.13
CA LEU A 373 -30.50 -33.59 16.38
C LEU A 373 -31.16 -33.35 15.02
N ASP A 374 -31.69 -32.15 14.78
CA ASP A 374 -32.25 -31.75 13.49
C ASP A 374 -31.17 -31.10 12.59
N ARG A 375 -29.98 -30.80 13.14
CA ARG A 375 -28.85 -30.28 12.39
C ARG A 375 -28.38 -31.29 11.34
N GLN A 376 -28.31 -30.83 10.09
CA GLN A 376 -27.73 -31.61 9.01
C GLN A 376 -26.22 -31.39 8.96
N THR A 377 -25.45 -32.47 8.91
CA THR A 377 -24.00 -32.42 8.69
C THR A 377 -23.68 -32.90 7.28
N TRP A 378 -22.57 -32.44 6.72
CA TRP A 378 -22.17 -32.70 5.35
C TRP A 378 -20.69 -33.07 5.29
N SER A 379 -20.32 -33.91 4.34
CA SER A 379 -18.93 -34.32 4.11
C SER A 379 -18.55 -34.23 2.65
N ILE A 380 -17.28 -33.94 2.39
CA ILE A 380 -16.69 -34.08 1.06
C ILE A 380 -16.35 -35.54 0.81
N ASN A 381 -16.93 -36.12 -0.23
CA ASN A 381 -16.57 -37.46 -0.70
C ASN A 381 -15.26 -37.37 -1.48
N ARG A 382 -14.26 -38.16 -1.08
CA ARG A 382 -12.97 -38.23 -1.77
C ARG A 382 -12.86 -39.53 -2.56
N PHE A 383 -12.68 -39.41 -3.87
CA PHE A 383 -12.37 -40.54 -4.74
C PHE A 383 -10.86 -40.86 -4.65
N GLU A 384 -10.40 -41.47 -3.57
CA GLU A 384 -8.99 -41.88 -3.44
C GLU A 384 -8.75 -43.18 -4.22
N ASN A 385 -7.82 -43.16 -5.19
CA ASN A 385 -7.51 -44.31 -6.08
C ASN A 385 -8.69 -44.83 -6.92
N ASP A 386 -9.74 -44.01 -7.11
CA ASP A 386 -10.88 -44.31 -7.98
C ASP A 386 -10.98 -43.30 -9.13
N ASP A 387 -10.27 -43.60 -10.22
CA ASP A 387 -10.25 -42.78 -11.44
C ASP A 387 -11.59 -42.81 -12.18
N ALA A 388 -12.25 -43.96 -12.20
CA ALA A 388 -13.52 -44.15 -12.89
C ALA A 388 -14.65 -43.38 -12.20
N GLY A 389 -14.76 -43.49 -10.87
CA GLY A 389 -15.75 -42.77 -10.08
C GLY A 389 -15.52 -41.26 -10.11
N PHE A 390 -14.27 -40.81 -10.01
CA PHE A 390 -13.93 -39.39 -10.09
C PHE A 390 -14.28 -38.79 -11.46
N SER A 391 -13.90 -39.47 -12.54
CA SER A 391 -14.23 -39.03 -13.90
C SER A 391 -15.74 -39.00 -14.12
N HIS A 392 -16.46 -40.01 -13.63
CA HIS A 392 -17.92 -40.06 -13.72
C HIS A 392 -18.60 -38.92 -12.96
N ALA A 393 -18.12 -38.61 -11.74
CA ALA A 393 -18.62 -37.50 -10.94
C ALA A 393 -18.42 -36.14 -11.62
N LEU A 394 -17.24 -35.91 -12.22
CA LEU A 394 -16.97 -34.69 -12.98
C LEU A 394 -17.79 -34.60 -14.27
N ARG A 395 -17.99 -35.70 -15.00
CA ARG A 395 -18.88 -35.71 -16.18
C ARG A 395 -20.32 -35.39 -15.82
N SER A 396 -20.80 -35.90 -14.69
CA SER A 396 -22.14 -35.59 -14.17
C SER A 396 -22.28 -34.11 -13.84
N LEU A 397 -21.20 -33.47 -13.39
CA LEU A 397 -21.15 -32.03 -13.17
C LEU A 397 -21.17 -31.24 -14.49
N ALA A 398 -20.49 -31.72 -15.54
CA ALA A 398 -20.48 -31.08 -16.86
C ALA A 398 -21.79 -31.25 -17.67
N ALA A 399 -22.52 -32.34 -17.45
CA ALA A 399 -23.73 -32.66 -18.22
C ALA A 399 -24.83 -31.59 -18.06
N SER A 400 -25.54 -31.30 -19.16
CA SER A 400 -26.80 -30.54 -19.12
C SER A 400 -27.83 -31.37 -18.37
N GLY A 401 -28.42 -30.82 -17.31
CA GLY A 401 -29.51 -31.49 -16.61
C GLY A 401 -30.69 -31.60 -17.56
N SER A 402 -30.98 -32.82 -18.00
CA SER A 402 -32.31 -33.25 -18.35
C SER A 402 -32.81 -34.02 -17.13
N ASP A 403 -33.45 -33.30 -16.22
CA ASP A 403 -34.47 -33.81 -15.29
C ASP A 403 -35.50 -32.70 -15.11
#